data_AF-A0A151ACL5-F1
#
_entry.id   AF-A0A151ACL5-F1
#
_cell.length_a   1.000
_cell.length_b   1.000
_cell.length_c   1.000
_cell.angle_alpha   90.00
_cell.angle_beta   90.00
_cell.angle_gamma   90.00
#
_symmetry.space_group_name_H-M   'P 1'
#
loop_
_entity.id
_entity.type
_entity.pdbx_description
1 polymer ?
#
loop_
_entity_poly.entity_id
_entity_poly.type
_entity_poly.pdbx_seq_one_letter_code
_entity_poly.pdbx_strand_id
1 'polypeptide(L)'
;MSDINVALALIGGLILSLGVVSDYIKQYVSFGTEPLIAVAYGIVIGPAGLGLLHVASFGEPMVVLEQASRLTLGLAVLGVAVRLPNRYVFERRKAMATVLLVIMPGTWLISGLIVNWFFGVPWWIGMVVGAVLTPTDPVIAGTIVTGTAAEEHIPSRLRQYISAESAINDGVAYLLLFLPLLLLDRPTVPALREWFLVVLLKEVVLAVVAGFVIGYLVGRLQRWARTHDYVVEPSLLTVTIALTFAVLGFIKLFGADGIWRRSLRAARSNSPRRTRRTTGRSGPKRPSNGCSRYRFSSSWA
;
A
#
# COMPACT_ATOMS: atom_id res chain seq x y z
N MET A 1 -14.35 25.46 8.85
CA MET A 1 -13.46 24.54 9.58
C MET A 1 -12.44 24.01 8.59
N SER A 2 -11.16 23.93 8.91
CA SER A 2 -10.20 23.33 7.98
C SER A 2 -10.42 21.82 7.93
N ASP A 3 -10.54 21.26 6.73
CA ASP A 3 -10.79 19.83 6.52
C ASP A 3 -9.73 18.95 7.21
N ILE A 4 -8.51 19.49 7.37
CA ILE A 4 -7.42 18.81 8.08
C ILE A 4 -7.70 18.67 9.57
N ASN A 5 -8.32 19.66 10.21
CA ASN A 5 -8.67 19.58 11.63
C ASN A 5 -9.78 18.56 11.85
N VAL A 6 -10.74 18.47 10.91
CA VAL A 6 -11.80 17.45 10.93
C VAL A 6 -11.20 16.06 10.77
N ALA A 7 -10.29 15.87 9.80
CA ALA A 7 -9.62 14.59 9.62
C ALA A 7 -8.78 14.19 10.84
N LEU A 8 -8.03 15.12 11.44
CA LEU A 8 -7.25 14.85 12.66
C LEU A 8 -8.15 14.46 13.83
N ALA A 9 -9.29 15.15 14.02
CA ALA A 9 -10.24 14.83 15.08
C ALA A 9 -10.90 13.46 14.88
N LEU A 10 -11.32 13.13 13.65
CA LEU A 10 -11.96 11.85 13.33
C LEU A 10 -10.98 10.68 13.42
N ILE A 11 -9.79 10.80 12.82
CA ILE A 11 -8.78 9.75 12.83
C ILE A 11 -8.22 9.56 14.24
N GLY A 12 -7.87 10.65 14.94
CA GLY A 12 -7.38 10.60 16.31
C GLY A 12 -8.42 10.04 17.27
N GLY A 13 -9.68 10.49 17.13
CA GLY A 13 -10.81 9.98 17.91
C GLY A 13 -11.03 8.48 17.69
N LEU A 14 -10.98 8.01 16.44
CA LEU A 14 -11.07 6.58 16.13
C LEU A 14 -9.93 5.81 16.78
N ILE A 15 -8.67 6.23 16.59
CA ILE A 15 -7.50 5.53 17.15
C ILE A 15 -7.58 5.45 18.67
N LEU A 16 -7.97 6.54 19.34
CA LEU A 16 -8.13 6.57 20.80
C LEU A 16 -9.27 5.64 21.25
N SER A 17 -10.42 5.69 20.58
CA SER A 17 -11.55 4.82 20.89
C SER A 17 -11.21 3.34 20.70
N LEU A 18 -10.56 3.00 19.60
CA LEU A 18 -10.09 1.64 19.35
C LEU A 18 -9.05 1.23 20.38
N GLY A 19 -8.12 2.12 20.76
CA GLY A 19 -7.12 1.82 21.79
C GLY A 19 -7.74 1.53 23.16
N VAL A 20 -8.75 2.30 23.59
CA VAL A 20 -9.42 2.12 24.89
C VAL A 20 -10.31 0.88 24.89
N VAL A 21 -10.97 0.58 23.78
CA VAL A 21 -11.95 -0.52 23.68
C VAL A 21 -11.33 -1.80 23.09
N SER A 22 -10.06 -1.77 22.68
CA SER A 22 -9.37 -2.88 21.99
C SER A 22 -9.45 -4.18 22.79
N ASP A 23 -9.15 -4.15 24.08
CA ASP A 23 -9.18 -5.35 24.93
C ASP A 23 -10.60 -5.89 25.10
N TYR A 24 -11.60 -5.02 25.21
CA TYR A 24 -13.02 -5.42 25.28
C TYR A 24 -13.49 -6.04 23.97
N ILE A 25 -13.15 -5.45 22.83
CA ILE A 25 -13.47 -5.98 21.49
C ILE A 25 -12.85 -7.37 21.30
N LYS A 26 -11.56 -7.51 21.65
CA LYS A 26 -10.83 -8.78 21.54
C LYS A 26 -11.40 -9.88 22.43
N GLN A 27 -11.94 -9.52 23.59
CA GLN A 27 -12.44 -10.49 24.57
C GLN A 27 -13.91 -10.90 24.34
N TYR A 28 -14.75 -10.02 23.79
CA TYR A 28 -16.21 -10.25 23.72
C TYR A 28 -16.80 -10.26 22.31
N VAL A 29 -16.11 -9.73 21.29
CA VAL A 29 -16.63 -9.62 19.92
C VAL A 29 -15.79 -10.47 18.97
N SER A 30 -16.18 -11.74 18.79
CA SER A 30 -15.46 -12.70 17.94
C SER A 30 -15.34 -12.32 16.45
N PHE A 31 -16.11 -11.33 15.97
CA PHE A 31 -16.20 -10.96 14.55
C PHE A 31 -15.67 -9.55 14.22
N GLY A 32 -15.22 -8.76 15.20
CA GLY A 32 -14.85 -7.36 15.02
C GLY A 32 -13.34 -7.11 15.08
N THR A 33 -12.60 -7.42 14.01
CA THR A 33 -11.18 -7.04 13.96
C THR A 33 -11.05 -5.51 13.83
N GLU A 34 -10.02 -4.93 14.47
CA GLU A 34 -9.77 -3.48 14.42
C GLU A 34 -9.77 -2.90 12.97
N PRO A 35 -9.19 -3.58 11.96
CA PRO A 35 -9.23 -3.11 10.57
C PRO A 35 -10.65 -3.11 9.97
N LEU A 36 -11.50 -4.09 10.29
CA LEU A 36 -12.87 -4.13 9.79
C LEU A 36 -13.70 -2.97 10.36
N ILE A 37 -13.51 -2.67 11.65
CA ILE A 37 -14.14 -1.51 12.30
C ILE A 37 -13.64 -0.21 11.66
N ALA A 38 -12.34 -0.09 11.39
CA ALA A 38 -11.76 1.08 10.74
C ALA A 38 -12.32 1.29 9.31
N VAL A 39 -12.51 0.22 8.53
CA VAL A 39 -13.14 0.28 7.20
C VAL A 39 -14.61 0.71 7.31
N ALA A 40 -15.38 0.09 8.20
CA ALA A 40 -16.78 0.45 8.41
C ALA A 40 -16.93 1.92 8.84
N TYR A 41 -16.08 2.37 9.78
CA TYR A 41 -16.02 3.76 10.19
C TYR A 41 -15.69 4.68 9.01
N GLY A 42 -14.68 4.34 8.20
CA GLY A 42 -14.30 5.08 7.00
C GLY A 42 -15.44 5.24 5.98
N ILE A 43 -16.25 4.19 5.78
CA ILE A 43 -17.45 4.24 4.93
C ILE A 43 -18.47 5.22 5.50
N VAL A 44 -18.71 5.17 6.82
CA VAL A 44 -19.68 6.03 7.51
C VAL A 44 -19.26 7.50 7.49
N ILE A 45 -17.99 7.83 7.76
CA ILE A 45 -17.53 9.23 7.78
C ILE A 45 -17.22 9.78 6.38
N GLY A 46 -16.98 8.89 5.41
CA GLY A 46 -16.62 9.24 4.06
C GLY A 46 -17.81 9.74 3.21
N PRO A 47 -17.58 10.00 1.91
CA PRO A 47 -18.60 10.55 1.01
C PRO A 47 -19.85 9.66 0.85
N ALA A 48 -19.73 8.35 1.10
CA ALA A 48 -20.84 7.40 0.99
C ALA A 48 -21.81 7.44 2.19
N GLY A 49 -21.36 7.96 3.34
CA GLY A 49 -22.16 8.06 4.56
C GLY A 49 -22.50 9.52 4.90
N LEU A 50 -21.83 10.05 5.92
CA LEU A 50 -22.04 11.38 6.48
C LEU A 50 -21.34 12.49 5.69
N GLY A 51 -20.40 12.15 4.80
CA GLY A 51 -19.66 13.14 4.00
C GLY A 51 -18.81 14.10 4.82
N LEU A 52 -18.33 13.67 5.99
CA LEU A 52 -17.52 14.51 6.89
C LEU A 52 -16.07 14.60 6.43
N LEU A 53 -15.56 13.55 5.77
CA LEU A 53 -14.18 13.47 5.29
C LEU A 53 -14.14 13.38 3.76
N HIS A 54 -13.57 14.40 3.13
CA HIS A 54 -13.36 14.45 1.69
C HIS A 54 -11.86 14.36 1.37
N VAL A 55 -11.40 13.20 0.91
CA VAL A 55 -9.97 13.01 0.59
C VAL A 55 -9.47 13.98 -0.49
N ALA A 56 -10.37 14.39 -1.40
CA ALA A 56 -10.08 15.32 -2.49
C ALA A 56 -9.71 16.74 -2.04
N SER A 57 -9.99 17.14 -0.80
CA SER A 57 -9.59 18.45 -0.31
C SER A 57 -8.15 18.51 0.19
N PHE A 58 -7.52 17.35 0.48
CA PHE A 58 -6.11 17.26 0.86
C PHE A 58 -5.15 17.28 -0.32
N GLY A 59 -5.66 17.17 -1.55
CA GLY A 59 -4.89 17.08 -2.78
C GLY A 59 -5.45 15.99 -3.71
N GLU A 60 -4.60 15.51 -4.61
CA GLU A 60 -4.95 14.40 -5.50
C GLU A 60 -5.20 13.11 -4.67
N PRO A 61 -6.44 12.58 -4.62
CA PRO A 61 -6.79 11.49 -3.70
C PRO A 61 -5.90 10.26 -3.82
N MET A 62 -5.51 9.92 -5.05
CA MET A 62 -4.65 8.76 -5.32
C MET A 62 -3.24 8.94 -4.74
N VAL A 63 -2.71 10.17 -4.76
CA VAL A 63 -1.39 10.48 -4.20
C VAL A 63 -1.43 10.43 -2.69
N VAL A 64 -2.50 10.95 -2.09
CA VAL A 64 -2.71 10.89 -0.63
C VAL A 64 -2.82 9.43 -0.18
N LEU A 65 -3.65 8.63 -0.86
CA LEU A 65 -3.82 7.21 -0.56
C LEU A 65 -2.52 6.45 -0.71
N GLU A 66 -1.76 6.69 -1.78
CA GLU A 66 -0.44 6.09 -1.98
C GLU A 66 0.52 6.39 -0.83
N GLN A 67 0.68 7.66 -0.44
CA GLN A 67 1.60 7.99 0.65
C GLN A 67 1.13 7.43 1.99
N ALA A 68 -0.18 7.42 2.24
CA ALA A 68 -0.77 6.82 3.43
C ALA A 68 -0.51 5.31 3.46
N SER A 69 -0.82 4.57 2.40
CA SER A 69 -0.57 3.13 2.30
C SER A 69 0.92 2.81 2.44
N ARG A 70 1.82 3.58 1.80
CA ARG A 70 3.27 3.40 1.93
C ARG A 70 3.72 3.55 3.39
N LEU A 71 3.20 4.54 4.09
CA LEU A 71 3.52 4.78 5.49
C LEU A 71 2.98 3.65 6.38
N THR A 72 1.71 3.28 6.20
CA THR A 72 1.04 2.22 6.97
C THR A 72 1.76 0.89 6.79
N LEU A 73 2.04 0.46 5.56
CA LEU A 73 2.78 -0.77 5.28
C LEU A 73 4.19 -0.72 5.88
N GLY A 74 4.90 0.41 5.72
CA GLY A 74 6.24 0.57 6.30
C GLY A 74 6.26 0.51 7.83
N LEU A 75 5.22 1.01 8.51
CA LEU A 75 5.07 0.92 9.96
C LEU A 75 4.71 -0.50 10.39
N ALA A 76 3.81 -1.17 9.66
CA ALA A 76 3.37 -2.53 9.97
C ALA A 76 4.51 -3.55 9.84
N VAL A 77 5.18 -3.57 8.69
CA VAL A 77 6.30 -4.49 8.40
C VAL A 77 7.45 -4.24 9.37
N LEU A 78 7.80 -2.98 9.64
CA LEU A 78 8.88 -2.69 10.57
C LEU A 78 8.50 -3.00 12.03
N GLY A 79 7.24 -2.75 12.41
CA GLY A 79 6.72 -3.11 13.72
C GLY A 79 6.82 -4.61 13.99
N VAL A 80 6.60 -5.44 12.97
CA VAL A 80 6.85 -6.88 13.05
C VAL A 80 8.35 -7.19 13.10
N ALA A 81 9.16 -6.58 12.24
CA ALA A 81 10.60 -6.83 12.16
C ALA A 81 11.33 -6.56 13.49
N VAL A 82 10.95 -5.51 14.22
CA VAL A 82 11.54 -5.15 15.52
C VAL A 82 11.16 -6.14 16.63
N ARG A 83 10.02 -6.83 16.51
CA ARG A 83 9.55 -7.84 17.49
C ARG A 83 10.13 -9.24 17.25
N LEU A 84 10.59 -9.52 16.04
CA LEU A 84 11.14 -10.83 15.70
C LEU A 84 12.52 -11.06 16.34
N PRO A 85 12.82 -12.29 16.79
CA PRO A 85 14.16 -12.61 17.29
C PRO A 85 15.24 -12.35 16.25
N ASN A 86 16.43 -11.98 16.72
CA ASN A 86 17.56 -11.75 15.83
C ASN A 86 17.85 -13.01 15.00
N ARG A 87 18.11 -12.82 13.69
CA ARG A 87 18.39 -13.90 12.71
C ARG A 87 17.29 -14.94 12.51
N TYR A 88 16.08 -14.77 13.05
CA TYR A 88 14.99 -15.75 12.94
C TYR A 88 14.72 -16.22 11.49
N VAL A 89 14.63 -15.26 10.56
CA VAL A 89 14.38 -15.54 9.12
C VAL A 89 15.51 -16.37 8.51
N PHE A 90 16.77 -16.09 8.88
CA PHE A 90 17.93 -16.81 8.35
C PHE A 90 18.04 -18.22 8.92
N GLU A 91 17.69 -18.42 10.19
CA GLU A 91 17.65 -19.74 10.83
C GLU A 91 16.56 -20.63 10.22
N ARG A 92 15.41 -20.04 9.85
CA ARG A 92 14.28 -20.74 9.22
C ARG A 92 14.21 -20.57 7.71
N ARG A 93 15.33 -20.24 7.06
CA ARG A 93 15.38 -19.89 5.63
C ARG A 93 14.74 -20.92 4.70
N LYS A 94 14.83 -22.22 5.01
CA LYS A 94 14.22 -23.28 4.19
C LYS A 94 12.71 -23.19 4.18
N ALA A 95 12.10 -23.07 5.37
CA ALA A 95 10.65 -22.95 5.50
C ALA A 95 10.14 -21.63 4.89
N MET A 96 10.82 -20.52 5.18
CA MET A 96 10.50 -19.22 4.58
C MET A 96 10.62 -19.24 3.06
N ALA A 97 11.67 -19.85 2.50
CA ALA A 97 11.84 -19.98 1.07
C ALA A 97 10.73 -20.82 0.43
N THR A 98 10.32 -21.93 1.04
CA THR A 98 9.20 -22.75 0.52
C THR A 98 7.91 -21.95 0.48
N VAL A 99 7.57 -21.22 1.55
CA VAL A 99 6.35 -20.41 1.56
C VAL A 99 6.40 -19.31 0.50
N LEU A 100 7.51 -18.57 0.43
CA LEU A 100 7.61 -17.38 -0.42
C LEU A 100 7.82 -17.71 -1.90
N LEU A 101 8.52 -18.81 -2.23
CA LEU A 101 8.89 -19.14 -3.61
C LEU A 101 8.01 -20.23 -4.24
N VAL A 102 7.32 -21.03 -3.43
CA VAL A 102 6.47 -22.13 -3.93
C VAL A 102 5.01 -21.85 -3.62
N ILE A 103 4.68 -21.68 -2.34
CA ILE A 103 3.28 -21.53 -1.92
C ILE A 103 2.72 -20.20 -2.42
N MET A 104 3.43 -19.10 -2.20
CA MET A 104 2.95 -17.77 -2.56
C MET A 104 2.73 -17.60 -4.08
N PRO A 105 3.66 -17.98 -4.99
CA PRO A 105 3.38 -17.94 -6.42
C PRO A 105 2.31 -18.93 -6.86
N GLY A 106 2.18 -20.08 -6.17
CA GLY A 106 1.10 -21.03 -6.39
C GLY A 106 -0.27 -20.42 -6.08
N THR A 107 -0.41 -19.80 -4.91
CA THR A 107 -1.61 -19.06 -4.50
C THR A 107 -1.91 -17.94 -5.49
N TRP A 108 -0.89 -17.17 -5.89
CA TRP A 108 -1.03 -16.10 -6.89
C TRP A 108 -1.62 -16.60 -8.22
N LEU A 109 -1.05 -17.68 -8.76
CA LEU A 109 -1.50 -18.27 -10.01
C LEU A 109 -2.93 -18.80 -9.89
N ILE A 110 -3.24 -19.53 -8.83
CA ILE A 110 -4.57 -20.12 -8.59
C ILE A 110 -5.62 -19.02 -8.39
N SER A 111 -5.35 -18.03 -7.55
CA SER A 111 -6.27 -16.90 -7.32
C SER A 111 -6.50 -16.10 -8.60
N GLY A 112 -5.44 -15.82 -9.37
CA GLY A 112 -5.58 -15.12 -10.64
C GLY A 112 -6.35 -15.91 -11.69
N LEU A 113 -6.16 -17.23 -11.74
CA LEU A 113 -6.91 -18.16 -12.57
C LEU A 113 -8.40 -18.16 -12.23
N ILE A 114 -8.73 -18.24 -10.93
CA ILE A 114 -10.10 -18.19 -10.45
C ILE A 114 -10.76 -16.87 -10.86
N VAL A 115 -10.08 -15.74 -10.71
CA VAL A 115 -10.61 -14.43 -11.11
C VAL A 115 -10.82 -14.35 -12.63
N ASN A 116 -9.85 -14.82 -13.42
CA ASN A 116 -9.97 -14.90 -14.87
C ASN A 116 -11.19 -15.74 -15.30
N TRP A 117 -11.35 -16.92 -14.70
CA TRP A 117 -12.44 -17.83 -15.02
C TRP A 117 -13.81 -17.30 -14.57
N PHE A 118 -13.91 -16.79 -13.34
CA PHE A 118 -15.18 -16.36 -12.75
C PHE A 118 -15.69 -15.04 -13.34
N PHE A 119 -14.81 -14.07 -13.58
CA PHE A 119 -15.19 -12.75 -14.10
C PHE A 119 -15.00 -12.59 -15.61
N GLY A 120 -14.40 -13.58 -16.29
CA GLY A 120 -14.13 -13.51 -17.73
C GLY A 120 -13.13 -12.42 -18.14
N VAL A 121 -12.32 -11.92 -17.19
CA VAL A 121 -11.33 -10.87 -17.45
C VAL A 121 -10.09 -11.43 -18.14
N PRO A 122 -9.34 -10.66 -18.94
CA PRO A 122 -8.07 -11.09 -19.52
C PRO A 122 -7.12 -11.73 -18.49
N TRP A 123 -6.37 -12.75 -18.93
CA TRP A 123 -5.44 -13.52 -18.09
C TRP A 123 -4.58 -12.63 -17.16
N TRP A 124 -3.90 -11.64 -17.74
CA TRP A 124 -3.00 -10.77 -16.99
C TRP A 124 -3.73 -9.85 -16.01
N ILE A 125 -4.99 -9.46 -16.29
CA ILE A 125 -5.82 -8.72 -15.34
C ILE A 125 -6.18 -9.61 -14.15
N GLY A 126 -6.54 -10.88 -14.41
CA GLY A 126 -6.72 -11.88 -13.36
C GLY A 126 -5.47 -12.02 -12.48
N MET A 127 -4.29 -12.09 -13.10
CA MET A 127 -3.01 -12.15 -12.38
C MET A 127 -2.70 -10.89 -11.56
N VAL A 128 -3.10 -9.68 -12.01
CA VAL A 128 -2.99 -8.45 -11.20
C VAL A 128 -3.85 -8.56 -9.95
N VAL A 129 -5.10 -8.98 -10.09
CA VAL A 129 -6.02 -9.15 -8.93
C VAL A 129 -5.49 -10.24 -8.00
N GLY A 130 -5.02 -11.36 -8.56
CA GLY A 130 -4.38 -12.44 -7.79
C GLY A 130 -3.21 -11.91 -6.96
N ALA A 131 -2.37 -11.03 -7.52
CA ALA A 131 -1.21 -10.48 -6.82
C ALA A 131 -1.60 -9.63 -5.61
N VAL A 132 -2.74 -8.94 -5.69
CA VAL A 132 -3.31 -8.17 -4.57
C VAL A 132 -3.92 -9.07 -3.50
N LEU A 133 -4.49 -10.22 -3.89
CA LEU A 133 -5.14 -11.17 -2.97
C LEU A 133 -4.17 -12.12 -2.27
N THR A 134 -2.96 -12.31 -2.81
CA THR A 134 -1.98 -13.28 -2.32
C THR A 134 -1.30 -12.91 -1.01
N PRO A 135 -0.81 -11.67 -0.77
CA PRO A 135 -0.12 -11.34 0.48
C PRO A 135 -1.07 -11.41 1.68
N THR A 136 -0.56 -11.95 2.78
CA THR A 136 -1.21 -11.98 4.10
C THR A 136 -0.74 -10.81 4.95
N ASP A 137 -1.68 -9.95 5.37
CA ASP A 137 -1.38 -8.65 6.00
C ASP A 137 -0.73 -8.79 7.40
N PRO A 138 0.43 -8.15 7.66
CA PRO A 138 1.08 -8.16 8.97
C PRO A 138 0.26 -7.50 10.09
N VAL A 139 -0.61 -6.55 9.78
CA VAL A 139 -1.53 -5.90 10.74
C VAL A 139 -2.58 -6.90 11.21
N ILE A 140 -3.29 -7.53 10.28
CA ILE A 140 -4.33 -8.53 10.61
C ILE A 140 -3.69 -9.75 11.26
N ALA A 141 -2.59 -10.28 10.71
CA ALA A 141 -1.84 -11.37 11.32
C ALA A 141 -1.37 -11.02 12.73
N GLY A 142 -0.91 -9.77 12.93
CA GLY A 142 -0.55 -9.20 14.22
C GLY A 142 -1.67 -9.32 15.25
N THR A 143 -2.91 -9.02 14.88
CA THR A 143 -4.07 -9.15 15.81
C THR A 143 -4.35 -10.59 16.26
N ILE A 144 -3.93 -11.60 15.49
CA ILE A 144 -4.12 -13.02 15.80
C ILE A 144 -2.98 -13.55 16.69
N VAL A 145 -1.77 -13.05 16.49
CA VAL A 145 -0.55 -13.55 17.17
C VAL A 145 -0.14 -12.70 18.38
N THR A 146 -0.90 -11.66 18.71
CA THR A 146 -0.65 -10.79 19.87
C THR A 146 -1.86 -10.74 20.80
N GLY A 147 -1.62 -10.42 22.06
CA GLY A 147 -2.65 -10.41 23.11
C GLY A 147 -2.58 -11.64 24.02
N THR A 148 -3.17 -11.52 25.20
CA THR A 148 -3.15 -12.53 26.27
C THR A 148 -3.67 -13.89 25.79
N ALA A 149 -4.81 -13.89 25.08
CA ALA A 149 -5.39 -15.12 24.55
C ALA A 149 -4.46 -15.82 23.54
N ALA A 150 -3.82 -15.07 22.63
CA ALA A 150 -2.90 -15.64 21.65
C ALA A 150 -1.63 -16.18 22.33
N GLU A 151 -1.13 -15.51 23.37
CA GLU A 151 0.05 -15.95 24.13
C GLU A 151 -0.20 -17.23 24.92
N GLU A 152 -1.42 -17.41 25.41
CA GLU A 152 -1.84 -18.59 26.16
C GLU A 152 -2.14 -19.80 25.24
N HIS A 153 -2.76 -19.57 24.07
CA HIS A 153 -3.25 -20.66 23.22
C HIS A 153 -2.34 -20.99 22.02
N ILE A 154 -1.44 -20.09 21.61
CA ILE A 154 -0.59 -20.27 20.42
C ILE A 154 0.89 -20.32 20.81
N PRO A 155 1.61 -21.42 20.51
CA PRO A 155 3.04 -21.52 20.77
C PRO A 155 3.83 -20.37 20.16
N SER A 156 4.79 -19.83 20.92
CA SER A 156 5.63 -18.70 20.51
C SER A 156 6.30 -18.90 19.15
N ARG A 157 6.71 -20.14 18.84
CA ARG A 157 7.31 -20.51 17.56
C ARG A 157 6.36 -20.26 16.38
N LEU A 158 5.08 -20.57 16.52
CA LEU A 158 4.08 -20.40 15.47
C LEU A 158 3.70 -18.92 15.31
N ARG A 159 3.58 -18.18 16.41
CA ARG A 159 3.35 -16.72 16.39
C ARG A 159 4.46 -15.98 15.64
N GLN A 160 5.71 -16.31 15.94
CA GLN A 160 6.87 -15.74 15.24
C GLN A 160 6.91 -16.14 13.76
N TYR A 161 6.50 -17.38 13.44
CA TYR A 161 6.46 -17.86 12.06
C TYR A 161 5.43 -17.10 11.23
N ILE A 162 4.19 -17.00 11.71
CA ILE A 162 3.09 -16.27 11.07
C ILE A 162 3.47 -14.80 10.89
N SER A 163 4.08 -14.18 11.92
CA SER A 163 4.54 -12.79 11.83
C SER A 163 5.65 -12.61 10.79
N ALA A 164 6.63 -13.51 10.75
CA ALA A 164 7.71 -13.44 9.77
C ALA A 164 7.20 -13.64 8.33
N GLU A 165 6.28 -14.59 8.14
CA GLU A 165 5.61 -14.83 6.86
C GLU A 165 4.87 -13.59 6.37
N SER A 166 4.03 -12.99 7.24
CA SER A 166 3.22 -11.82 6.91
C SER A 166 4.01 -10.52 6.74
N ALA A 167 5.25 -10.45 7.20
CA ALA A 167 6.11 -9.28 6.96
C ALA A 167 6.90 -9.39 5.64
N ILE A 168 7.32 -10.59 5.26
CA ILE A 168 8.18 -10.78 4.07
C ILE A 168 7.35 -10.88 2.79
N ASN A 169 6.15 -11.46 2.88
CA ASN A 169 5.26 -11.62 1.74
C ASN A 169 4.89 -10.28 1.08
N ASP A 170 4.74 -9.18 1.81
CA ASP A 170 4.43 -7.85 1.27
C ASP A 170 5.52 -7.39 0.29
N GLY A 171 6.78 -7.70 0.61
CA GLY A 171 7.92 -7.44 -0.26
C GLY A 171 7.93 -8.31 -1.52
N VAL A 172 7.52 -9.57 -1.41
CA VAL A 172 7.43 -10.50 -2.56
C VAL A 172 6.21 -10.18 -3.43
N ALA A 173 5.11 -9.72 -2.84
CA ALA A 173 3.89 -9.33 -3.54
C ALA A 173 4.15 -8.17 -4.50
N TYR A 174 5.06 -7.25 -4.14
CA TYR A 174 5.55 -6.23 -5.05
C TYR A 174 6.06 -6.83 -6.37
N LEU A 175 6.91 -7.86 -6.31
CA LEU A 175 7.43 -8.53 -7.51
C LEU A 175 6.31 -9.20 -8.33
N LEU A 176 5.39 -9.90 -7.66
CA LEU A 176 4.28 -10.60 -8.30
C LEU A 176 3.25 -9.63 -8.91
N LEU A 177 3.10 -8.43 -8.36
CA LEU A 177 2.19 -7.41 -8.88
C LEU A 177 2.76 -6.71 -10.12
N PHE A 178 4.05 -6.36 -10.11
CA PHE A 178 4.67 -5.62 -11.23
C PHE A 178 4.86 -6.46 -12.48
N LEU A 179 4.99 -7.78 -12.37
CA LEU A 179 5.12 -8.68 -13.51
C LEU A 179 3.92 -8.60 -14.48
N PRO A 180 2.68 -8.90 -14.07
CA PRO A 180 1.51 -8.83 -14.95
C PRO A 180 1.18 -7.39 -15.35
N LEU A 181 1.46 -6.38 -14.51
CA LEU A 181 1.30 -4.97 -14.88
C LEU A 181 2.20 -4.59 -16.08
N LEU A 182 3.47 -5.01 -16.06
CA LEU A 182 4.38 -4.74 -17.18
C LEU A 182 4.00 -5.51 -18.44
N LEU A 183 3.48 -6.74 -18.29
CA LEU A 183 3.02 -7.58 -19.40
C LEU A 183 1.70 -7.09 -20.02
N LEU A 184 0.91 -6.29 -19.30
CA LEU A 184 -0.26 -5.60 -19.83
C LEU A 184 0.13 -4.36 -20.66
N ASP A 185 1.18 -3.65 -20.24
CA ASP A 185 1.62 -2.41 -20.88
C ASP A 185 2.55 -2.63 -22.08
N ARG A 186 3.29 -3.75 -22.11
CA ARG A 186 4.43 -3.94 -23.03
C ARG A 186 4.51 -5.34 -23.61
N PRO A 187 5.21 -5.51 -24.75
CA PRO A 187 5.55 -6.82 -25.28
C PRO A 187 6.36 -7.65 -24.28
N THR A 188 6.22 -8.98 -24.37
CA THR A 188 6.74 -9.94 -23.37
C THR A 188 8.23 -9.79 -23.07
N VAL A 189 9.09 -9.73 -24.09
CA VAL A 189 10.55 -9.70 -23.88
C VAL A 189 11.02 -8.40 -23.20
N PRO A 190 10.62 -7.20 -23.68
CA PRO A 190 10.88 -5.95 -22.96
C PRO A 190 10.33 -5.93 -21.53
N ALA A 191 9.10 -6.43 -21.32
CA ALA A 191 8.46 -6.47 -20.01
C ALA A 191 9.25 -7.33 -19.01
N LEU A 192 9.63 -8.55 -19.40
CA LEU A 192 10.43 -9.45 -18.57
C LEU A 192 11.82 -8.88 -18.27
N ARG A 193 12.47 -8.27 -19.26
CA ARG A 193 13.76 -7.61 -19.07
C ARG A 193 13.67 -6.48 -18.06
N GLU A 194 12.65 -5.64 -18.15
CA GLU A 194 12.45 -4.54 -17.21
C GLU A 194 12.06 -5.03 -15.82
N TRP A 195 11.19 -6.02 -15.74
CA TRP A 195 10.84 -6.66 -14.47
C TRP A 195 12.08 -7.21 -13.77
N PHE A 196 12.94 -7.94 -14.49
CA PHE A 196 14.14 -8.53 -13.90
C PHE A 196 15.22 -7.49 -13.55
N LEU A 197 15.60 -6.63 -14.51
CA LEU A 197 16.71 -5.70 -14.32
C LEU A 197 16.34 -4.51 -13.44
N VAL A 198 15.11 -4.03 -13.54
CA VAL A 198 14.69 -2.84 -12.83
C VAL A 198 13.91 -3.22 -11.58
N VAL A 199 12.76 -3.89 -11.66
CA VAL A 199 11.95 -4.18 -10.47
C VAL A 199 12.75 -5.03 -9.48
N LEU A 200 13.25 -6.19 -9.92
CA LEU A 200 13.94 -7.12 -9.04
C LEU A 200 15.35 -6.60 -8.66
N LEU A 201 16.22 -6.42 -9.65
CA LEU A 201 17.64 -6.15 -9.38
C LEU A 201 17.90 -4.70 -8.94
N LYS A 202 17.21 -3.71 -9.48
CA LYS A 202 17.44 -2.32 -9.09
C LYS A 202 16.61 -1.92 -7.89
N GLU A 203 15.31 -2.16 -7.89
CA GLU A 203 14.42 -1.61 -6.85
C GLU A 203 14.44 -2.46 -5.58
N VAL A 204 14.18 -3.76 -5.71
CA VAL A 204 14.13 -4.67 -4.55
C VAL A 204 15.51 -4.86 -3.92
N VAL A 205 16.55 -5.19 -4.69
CA VAL A 205 17.89 -5.38 -4.10
C VAL A 205 18.42 -4.09 -3.49
N LEU A 206 18.24 -2.93 -4.12
CA LEU A 206 18.68 -1.65 -3.54
C LEU A 206 17.90 -1.33 -2.26
N ALA A 207 16.59 -1.58 -2.22
CA ALA A 207 15.78 -1.38 -1.03
C ALA A 207 16.22 -2.30 0.12
N VAL A 208 16.51 -3.57 -0.17
CA VAL A 208 17.01 -4.54 0.81
C VAL A 208 18.39 -4.12 1.33
N VAL A 209 19.31 -3.74 0.44
CA VAL A 209 20.66 -3.29 0.83
C VAL A 209 20.60 -2.00 1.65
N ALA A 210 19.81 -1.01 1.20
CA ALA A 210 19.64 0.25 1.92
C ALA A 210 19.00 0.02 3.30
N GLY A 211 17.94 -0.79 3.38
CA GLY A 211 17.31 -1.17 4.63
C GLY A 211 18.27 -1.88 5.58
N PHE A 212 19.08 -2.81 5.08
CA PHE A 212 20.12 -3.49 5.85
C PHE A 212 21.17 -2.52 6.38
N VAL A 213 21.70 -1.63 5.53
CA VAL A 213 22.70 -0.63 5.92
C VAL A 213 22.15 0.32 6.99
N ILE A 214 20.97 0.90 6.77
CA ILE A 214 20.33 1.82 7.73
C ILE A 214 20.04 1.09 9.05
N GLY A 215 19.44 -0.10 8.99
CA GLY A 215 19.15 -0.91 10.18
C GLY A 215 20.42 -1.29 10.95
N TYR A 216 21.50 -1.65 10.25
CA TYR A 216 22.79 -1.95 10.86
C TYR A 216 23.40 -0.73 11.56
N LEU A 217 23.39 0.44 10.89
CA LEU A 217 23.91 1.69 11.43
C LEU A 217 23.15 2.11 12.68
N VAL A 218 21.81 2.10 12.63
CA VAL A 218 20.95 2.42 13.78
C VAL A 218 21.17 1.41 14.91
N GLY A 219 21.23 0.12 14.61
CA GLY A 219 21.51 -0.92 15.59
C GLY A 219 22.90 -0.83 16.21
N ARG A 220 23.90 -0.29 15.49
CA ARG A 220 25.24 -0.03 16.03
C ARG A 220 25.26 1.24 16.88
N LEU A 221 24.59 2.30 16.44
CA LEU A 221 24.44 3.54 17.20
C LEU A 221 23.72 3.31 18.54
N GLN A 222 22.65 2.53 18.54
CA GLN A 222 21.93 2.17 19.77
C GLN A 222 22.80 1.34 20.73
N ARG A 223 23.60 0.40 20.20
CA ARG A 223 24.55 -0.37 21.03
C ARG A 223 25.61 0.56 21.65
N TRP A 224 26.15 1.47 20.85
CA TRP A 224 27.12 2.45 21.32
C TRP A 224 26.54 3.40 22.39
N ALA A 225 25.31 3.88 22.19
CA ALA A 225 24.62 4.73 23.16
C ALA A 225 24.33 4.00 24.48
N ARG A 226 23.96 2.72 24.42
CA ARG A 226 23.78 1.87 25.62
C ARG A 226 25.09 1.63 26.37
N THR A 227 26.21 1.46 25.66
CA THR A 227 27.52 1.28 26.32
C THR A 227 28.06 2.53 27.02
N HIS A 228 27.47 3.69 26.76
CA HIS A 228 27.84 4.97 27.39
C HIS A 228 26.72 5.51 28.31
N ASP A 229 25.74 4.68 28.67
CA ASP A 229 24.60 5.04 29.51
C ASP A 229 23.78 6.26 29.04
N TYR A 230 23.84 6.60 27.74
CA TYR A 230 23.12 7.75 27.18
C TYR A 230 21.62 7.49 26.99
N VAL A 231 21.20 6.23 26.96
CA VAL A 231 19.80 5.84 26.69
C VAL A 231 19.38 4.72 27.63
N VAL A 232 18.43 5.03 28.52
CA VAL A 232 17.65 4.02 29.26
C VAL A 232 16.58 3.50 28.30
N GLU A 233 16.65 2.20 27.98
CA GLU A 233 15.76 1.42 27.11
C GLU A 233 14.87 2.21 26.13
N PRO A 234 15.24 2.30 24.84
CA PRO A 234 14.44 3.03 23.88
C PRO A 234 13.08 2.37 23.68
N SER A 235 12.01 3.18 23.71
CA SER A 235 10.65 2.72 23.39
C SER A 235 10.62 2.08 22.00
N LEU A 236 10.15 0.83 21.92
CA LEU A 236 10.02 0.09 20.67
C LEU A 236 9.18 0.86 19.64
N LEU A 237 8.16 1.60 20.11
CA LEU A 237 7.32 2.42 19.26
C LEU A 237 8.11 3.57 18.64
N THR A 238 8.90 4.29 19.44
CA THR A 238 9.74 5.39 18.96
C THR A 238 10.77 4.91 17.95
N VAL A 239 11.43 3.78 18.24
CA VAL A 239 12.40 3.18 17.31
C VAL A 239 11.73 2.77 16.01
N THR A 240 10.56 2.14 16.08
CA THR A 240 9.80 1.72 14.89
C THR A 240 9.43 2.91 14.03
N ILE A 241 8.77 3.94 14.59
CA ILE A 241 8.35 5.11 13.81
C ILE A 241 9.55 5.82 13.18
N ALA A 242 10.59 6.09 13.98
CA ALA A 242 11.77 6.81 13.51
C ALA A 242 12.51 6.05 12.41
N LEU A 243 12.69 4.74 12.58
CA LEU A 243 13.37 3.89 11.60
C LEU A 243 12.52 3.71 10.33
N THR A 244 11.19 3.59 10.43
CA THR A 244 10.31 3.56 9.24
C THR A 244 10.47 4.85 8.44
N PHE A 245 10.42 6.01 9.09
CA PHE A 245 10.55 7.29 8.40
C PHE A 245 11.93 7.46 7.76
N ALA A 246 12.98 7.07 8.47
CA ALA A 246 14.35 7.08 7.94
C ALA A 246 14.45 6.18 6.70
N VAL A 247 14.06 4.91 6.81
CA VAL A 247 14.17 3.95 5.70
C VAL A 247 13.34 4.39 4.50
N LEU A 248 12.05 4.72 4.69
CA LEU A 248 11.19 5.17 3.59
C LEU A 248 11.69 6.46 2.95
N GLY A 249 12.19 7.41 3.76
CA GLY A 249 12.74 8.68 3.30
C GLY A 249 14.03 8.49 2.49
N PHE A 250 15.00 7.75 3.04
CA PHE A 250 16.27 7.49 2.36
C PHE A 250 16.06 6.74 1.04
N ILE A 251 15.25 5.67 1.02
CA ILE A 251 14.96 4.92 -0.21
C ILE A 251 14.39 5.84 -1.31
N LYS A 252 13.48 6.76 -0.93
CA LYS A 252 12.88 7.74 -1.86
C LYS A 252 13.89 8.75 -2.40
N LEU A 253 14.85 9.17 -1.57
CA LEU A 253 15.92 10.11 -1.93
C LEU A 253 16.97 9.47 -2.85
N PHE A 254 17.33 8.20 -2.60
CA PHE A 254 18.26 7.44 -3.45
C PHE A 254 17.63 6.98 -4.79
N GLY A 255 16.34 7.24 -5.01
CA GLY A 255 15.69 7.00 -6.30
C GLY A 255 15.43 5.52 -6.59
N ALA A 256 15.28 4.70 -5.55
CA ALA A 256 14.93 3.28 -5.68
C ALA A 256 13.49 3.04 -6.18
N ASP A 257 12.67 4.09 -6.29
CA ASP A 257 11.27 4.05 -6.72
C ASP A 257 11.10 4.33 -8.25
N GLY A 258 12.03 3.86 -9.07
CA GLY A 258 12.22 4.32 -10.46
C GLY A 258 11.07 3.97 -11.42
N ILE A 259 10.48 2.79 -11.29
CA ILE A 259 9.30 2.29 -12.01
C ILE A 259 8.06 2.93 -11.43
N TRP A 260 7.93 2.99 -10.11
CA TRP A 260 6.79 3.64 -9.47
C TRP A 260 6.61 5.08 -9.96
N ARG A 261 7.69 5.86 -10.02
CA ARG A 261 7.68 7.22 -10.60
C ARG A 261 7.37 7.27 -12.10
N ARG A 262 7.65 6.21 -12.87
CA ARG A 262 7.35 6.14 -14.32
C ARG A 262 5.90 5.73 -14.56
N SER A 263 5.40 4.73 -13.86
CA SER A 263 3.99 4.32 -13.89
C SER A 263 3.06 5.45 -13.42
N LEU A 264 3.43 6.19 -12.36
CA LEU A 264 2.71 7.39 -11.93
C LEU A 264 2.71 8.51 -12.99
N ARG A 265 3.82 8.72 -13.70
CA ARG A 265 3.90 9.71 -14.77
C ARG A 265 3.07 9.29 -15.98
N ALA A 266 3.05 8.01 -16.32
CA ALA A 266 2.17 7.46 -17.35
C ALA A 266 0.69 7.62 -16.97
N ALA A 267 0.32 7.29 -15.72
CA ALA A 267 -1.04 7.47 -15.20
C ALA A 267 -1.48 8.93 -15.19
N ARG A 268 -0.59 9.87 -14.82
CA ARG A 268 -0.86 11.32 -14.88
C ARG A 268 -0.87 11.90 -16.30
N SER A 269 -0.22 11.24 -17.26
CA SER A 269 -0.28 11.64 -18.67
C SER A 269 -1.59 11.21 -19.33
N ASN A 270 -2.22 10.15 -18.84
CA ASN A 270 -3.43 9.56 -19.40
C ASN A 270 -4.73 10.09 -18.76
N SER A 271 -4.65 10.94 -17.73
CA SER A 271 -5.82 11.62 -17.20
C SER A 271 -6.30 12.68 -18.21
N PRO A 272 -7.59 12.67 -18.64
CA PRO A 272 -8.09 13.63 -19.60
C PRO A 272 -7.86 15.04 -19.04
N ARG A 273 -7.04 15.83 -19.73
CA ARG A 273 -6.95 17.26 -19.46
C ARG A 273 -8.37 17.80 -19.58
N ARG A 274 -8.96 18.12 -18.44
CA ARG A 274 -10.25 18.78 -18.34
C ARG A 274 -10.10 20.10 -19.06
N THR A 275 -10.45 20.12 -20.34
CA THR A 275 -10.43 21.31 -21.19
C THR A 275 -11.30 22.33 -20.50
N ARG A 276 -10.67 23.31 -19.82
CA ARG A 276 -11.31 24.57 -19.48
C ARG A 276 -11.73 25.21 -20.79
N ARG A 277 -12.94 24.89 -21.25
CA ARG A 277 -13.69 25.74 -22.17
C ARG A 277 -13.90 27.04 -21.39
N THR A 278 -13.01 28.00 -21.65
CA THR A 278 -13.24 29.39 -21.33
C THR A 278 -14.54 29.79 -22.01
N THR A 279 -15.60 29.93 -21.22
CA THR A 279 -16.81 30.63 -21.58
C THR A 279 -16.45 32.10 -21.80
N GLY A 280 -15.96 32.39 -23.00
CA GLY A 280 -15.83 33.76 -23.49
C GLY A 280 -17.23 34.32 -23.69
N ARG A 281 -17.62 35.22 -22.79
CA ARG A 281 -18.79 36.10 -22.94
C ARG A 281 -18.72 36.83 -24.28
N SER A 282 -19.64 36.54 -25.19
CA SER A 282 -20.00 37.44 -26.29
C SER A 282 -21.38 38.01 -26.00
N GLY A 283 -21.43 39.31 -25.67
CA GLY A 283 -22.67 40.08 -25.55
C GLY A 283 -23.38 40.25 -26.90
N PRO A 284 -24.65 40.67 -26.91
CA PRO A 284 -25.51 40.59 -28.07
C PRO A 284 -25.22 41.73 -29.06
N LYS A 285 -25.04 41.41 -30.35
CA LYS A 285 -25.17 42.39 -31.44
C LYS A 285 -26.34 42.00 -32.33
N ARG A 286 -27.22 42.99 -32.53
CA ARG A 286 -28.46 43.00 -33.32
C ARG A 286 -28.23 42.69 -34.82
N PRO A 287 -29.28 42.29 -35.56
CA PRO A 287 -29.17 41.77 -36.91
C PRO A 287 -29.11 42.89 -37.96
N SER A 288 -28.36 42.66 -39.04
CA SER A 288 -28.44 43.44 -40.28
C SER A 288 -28.65 42.50 -41.46
N ASN A 289 -29.71 42.81 -42.21
CA ASN A 289 -30.23 42.13 -43.40
C ASN A 289 -29.20 42.01 -44.54
N GLY A 290 -29.37 40.99 -45.39
CA GLY A 290 -28.92 41.08 -46.79
C GLY A 290 -28.54 39.76 -47.49
N CYS A 291 -29.46 39.28 -48.32
CA CYS A 291 -29.24 38.50 -49.56
C CYS A 291 -28.75 37.03 -49.52
N SER A 292 -29.75 36.14 -49.68
CA SER A 292 -30.03 35.32 -50.88
C SER A 292 -29.08 34.18 -51.32
N ARG A 293 -29.71 32.98 -51.43
CA ARG A 293 -29.41 31.79 -52.27
C ARG A 293 -28.25 30.91 -51.77
N TYR A 294 -28.33 29.58 -51.65
CA TYR A 294 -29.08 28.55 -52.37
C TYR A 294 -29.56 27.41 -51.43
N ARG A 295 -30.68 26.80 -51.83
CA ARG A 295 -31.33 25.58 -51.31
C ARG A 295 -30.73 24.35 -52.02
N PHE A 296 -30.53 23.21 -51.35
CA PHE A 296 -30.95 21.85 -51.78
C PHE A 296 -30.45 20.72 -50.84
N SER A 297 -31.42 19.97 -50.29
CA SER A 297 -31.52 18.49 -50.17
C SER A 297 -30.47 17.70 -49.35
N SER A 298 -30.80 17.08 -48.21
CA SER A 298 -31.61 15.86 -47.92
C SER A 298 -31.02 14.52 -48.37
N SER A 299 -31.00 13.55 -47.43
CA SER A 299 -30.74 12.09 -47.52
C SER A 299 -29.30 11.69 -47.92
N TRP A 300 -28.63 10.74 -47.26
CA TRP A 300 -28.96 9.31 -47.13
C TRP A 300 -28.18 8.62 -45.99
N ALA A 301 -28.83 7.58 -45.44
CA ALA A 301 -28.33 6.36 -44.79
C ALA A 301 -27.30 6.44 -43.64
#